data_AF-A0A971ACQ8-F1
#
_entry.id   AF-A0A971ACQ8-F1
#
_cell.length_a   1.000
_cell.length_b   1.000
_cell.length_c   1.000
_cell.angle_alpha   90.00
_cell.angle_beta   90.00
_cell.angle_gamma   90.00
#
_symmetry.space_group_name_H-M   'P 1'
#
loop_
_entity.id
_entity.type
_entity.pdbx_description
1 polymer ?
#
loop_
_entity_poly.entity_id
_entity_poly.type
_entity_poly.pdbx_seq_one_letter_code
_entity_poly.pdbx_strand_id
1 'polypeptide(L)'
;MQTKKGVKLYNVIFPLWLLWLIPITWLVVLPANFLIDLAVVVLTLKFLQVPDIKKITKKVILKVWALGFIADFIGTAAMFMANIIEFDYQTNLGKWWYENITNAVYYNPFDNIYALIWVTVCVVLTAYCIYFLNYKISLRKTELNHDLRKKLALSLAIFTAPYLFYLPTAWFF
;
A
#
# COMPACT_ATOMS: atom_id res chain seq x y z
N MET A 1 -44.80 13.25 13.91
CA MET A 1 -44.07 12.02 13.56
C MET A 1 -43.16 12.32 12.38
N GLN A 2 -41.84 12.33 12.62
CA GLN A 2 -40.74 11.98 11.69
C GLN A 2 -39.46 12.38 12.42
N THR A 3 -39.00 11.48 13.30
CA THR A 3 -37.66 11.58 13.90
C THR A 3 -36.65 11.52 12.76
N LYS A 4 -35.95 12.63 12.50
CA LYS A 4 -34.73 12.63 11.71
C LYS A 4 -33.82 11.55 12.31
N LYS A 5 -33.66 10.42 11.62
CA LYS A 5 -32.66 9.41 11.97
C LYS A 5 -31.32 10.11 11.80
N GLY A 6 -30.76 10.61 12.91
CA GLY A 6 -29.41 11.10 12.96
C GLY A 6 -28.51 10.00 12.42
N VAL A 7 -27.83 10.25 11.31
CA VAL A 7 -26.86 9.34 10.74
C VAL A 7 -25.77 9.21 11.81
N LYS A 8 -25.79 8.11 12.54
CA LYS A 8 -24.80 7.84 13.58
C LYS A 8 -23.45 7.72 12.87
N LEU A 9 -22.50 8.59 13.21
CA LEU A 9 -21.13 8.61 12.68
C LEU A 9 -20.40 7.26 12.79
N TYR A 10 -20.90 6.34 13.63
CA TYR A 10 -20.42 4.97 13.75
C TYR A 10 -20.68 4.09 12.51
N ASN A 11 -21.54 4.51 11.57
CA ASN A 11 -21.77 3.79 10.31
C ASN A 11 -20.86 4.25 9.17
N VAL A 12 -19.89 5.13 9.42
CA VAL A 12 -18.85 5.43 8.43
C VAL A 12 -17.90 4.24 8.42
N ILE A 13 -18.16 3.30 7.52
CA ILE A 13 -17.26 2.18 7.26
C ILE A 13 -15.96 2.78 6.72
N PHE A 14 -14.94 2.75 7.56
CA PHE A 14 -13.65 3.35 7.29
C PHE A 14 -12.69 2.29 6.75
N PRO A 15 -12.17 2.46 5.53
CA PRO A 15 -11.16 1.57 4.98
C PRO A 15 -9.98 1.33 5.91
N LEU A 16 -9.62 0.07 6.11
CA LEU A 16 -8.48 -0.27 6.96
C LEU A 16 -7.17 0.30 6.40
N TRP A 17 -7.07 0.42 5.07
CA TRP A 17 -5.95 1.08 4.42
C TRP A 17 -5.92 2.60 4.64
N LEU A 18 -6.96 3.24 5.20
CA LEU A 18 -6.89 4.63 5.65
C LEU A 18 -6.40 4.77 7.11
N LEU A 19 -6.33 3.68 7.88
CA LEU A 19 -5.94 3.74 9.29
C LEU A 19 -4.53 4.30 9.46
N TRP A 20 -3.63 4.05 8.52
CA TRP A 20 -2.28 4.59 8.58
C TRP A 20 -2.21 6.10 8.32
N LEU A 21 -3.29 6.80 7.90
CA LEU A 21 -3.34 8.27 7.89
C LEU A 21 -3.58 8.86 9.28
N ILE A 22 -4.01 8.05 10.26
CA ILE A 22 -4.30 8.49 11.61
C ILE A 22 -2.99 8.42 12.44
N PRO A 23 -2.46 9.54 12.97
CA PRO A 23 -1.14 9.55 13.62
C PRO A 23 -0.97 8.56 14.78
N ILE A 24 -2.05 8.22 15.49
CA ILE A 24 -1.99 7.27 16.61
C ILE A 24 -1.64 5.85 16.15
N THR A 25 -2.05 5.45 14.94
CA THR A 25 -1.79 4.09 14.43
C THR A 25 -0.33 3.91 14.01
N TRP A 26 0.41 5.01 13.81
CA TRP A 26 1.83 4.97 13.44
C TRP A 26 2.67 4.28 14.51
N LEU A 27 2.25 4.32 15.78
CA LEU A 27 2.91 3.60 16.88
C LEU A 27 3.00 2.09 16.64
N VAL A 28 2.08 1.53 15.85
CA VAL A 28 2.02 0.11 15.52
C VAL A 28 2.44 -0.14 14.08
N VAL A 29 1.91 0.64 13.13
CA VAL A 29 2.14 0.45 11.69
C VAL A 29 3.60 0.67 11.32
N LEU A 30 4.24 1.72 11.84
CA LEU A 30 5.63 2.04 11.47
C LEU A 30 6.62 0.97 11.97
N PRO A 31 6.58 0.51 13.24
CA PRO A 31 7.42 -0.60 13.68
C PRO A 31 7.12 -1.91 12.97
N ALA A 32 5.84 -2.24 12.75
CA ALA A 32 5.47 -3.47 12.04
C ALA A 32 6.03 -3.48 10.61
N ASN A 33 5.88 -2.37 9.87
CA ASN A 33 6.42 -2.25 8.51
C ASN A 33 7.95 -2.36 8.50
N PHE A 34 8.62 -1.70 9.46
CA PHE A 34 10.08 -1.79 9.59
C PHE A 34 10.56 -3.24 9.82
N LEU A 35 9.83 -4.02 10.63
CA LEU A 35 10.15 -5.44 10.87
C LEU A 35 9.98 -6.28 9.60
N ILE A 36 8.94 -6.02 8.81
CA ILE A 36 8.72 -6.69 7.51
C ILE A 36 9.86 -6.33 6.55
N ASP A 37 10.20 -5.06 6.39
CA ASP A 37 11.32 -4.62 5.55
C ASP A 37 12.64 -5.28 5.98
N LEU A 38 12.89 -5.33 7.28
CA LEU A 38 14.09 -5.97 7.84
C LEU A 38 14.11 -7.47 7.51
N ALA A 39 12.99 -8.16 7.72
CA ALA A 39 12.86 -9.57 7.40
C ALA A 39 13.10 -9.82 5.91
N VAL A 40 12.46 -9.05 5.03
CA VAL A 40 12.62 -9.20 3.58
C VAL A 40 14.06 -8.94 3.16
N VAL A 41 14.72 -7.89 3.65
CA VAL A 41 16.13 -7.61 3.33
C VAL A 41 17.03 -8.75 3.79
N VAL A 42 16.93 -9.18 5.05
CA VAL A 42 17.80 -10.21 5.62
C VAL A 42 17.58 -11.56 4.95
N LEU A 43 16.33 -11.98 4.75
CA LEU A 43 15.99 -13.25 4.11
C LEU A 43 16.42 -13.25 2.64
N THR A 44 16.21 -12.16 1.91
CA THR A 44 16.64 -12.06 0.51
C THR A 44 18.16 -12.12 0.40
N LEU A 45 18.90 -11.37 1.23
CA LEU A 45 20.36 -11.40 1.21
C LEU A 45 20.91 -12.77 1.60
N LYS A 46 20.28 -13.47 2.55
CA LYS A 46 20.64 -14.84 2.95
C LYS A 46 20.39 -15.83 1.82
N PHE A 47 19.24 -15.73 1.15
CA PHE A 47 18.90 -16.57 0.00
C PHE A 47 19.86 -16.35 -1.17
N LEU A 48 20.28 -15.09 -1.39
CA LEU A 48 21.25 -14.73 -2.42
C LEU A 48 22.72 -14.97 -2.01
N GLN A 49 22.96 -15.57 -0.84
CA GLN A 49 24.29 -15.92 -0.33
C GLN A 49 25.27 -14.73 -0.28
N VAL A 50 24.77 -13.53 0.02
CA VAL A 50 25.59 -12.32 0.06
C VAL A 50 26.43 -12.29 1.36
N PRO A 51 27.75 -12.05 1.29
CA PRO A 51 28.57 -11.86 2.49
C PRO A 51 28.20 -10.57 3.23
N ASP A 52 28.57 -10.46 4.51
CA ASP A 52 28.38 -9.23 5.30
C ASP A 52 26.93 -8.70 5.37
N ILE A 53 25.94 -9.60 5.39
CA ILE A 53 24.49 -9.28 5.47
C ILE A 53 24.21 -8.19 6.51
N LYS A 54 24.79 -8.29 7.71
CA LYS A 54 24.59 -7.32 8.79
C LYS A 54 25.06 -5.90 8.41
N LYS A 55 26.22 -5.77 7.77
CA LYS A 55 26.80 -4.49 7.33
C LYS A 55 25.90 -3.86 6.26
N ILE A 56 25.50 -4.64 5.26
CA ILE A 56 24.64 -4.18 4.16
C ILE A 56 23.27 -3.77 4.69
N THR A 57 22.64 -4.63 5.51
CA THR A 57 21.31 -4.38 6.09
C THR A 57 21.30 -3.09 6.89
N LYS A 58 22.24 -2.89 7.83
CA LYS A 58 22.32 -1.65 8.62
C LYS A 58 22.48 -0.40 7.75
N LYS A 59 23.20 -0.51 6.63
CA LYS A 59 23.44 0.61 5.70
C LYS A 59 22.20 1.01 4.92
N VAL A 60 21.31 0.07 4.62
CA VAL A 60 20.14 0.30 3.73
C VAL A 60 18.81 0.36 4.46
N ILE A 61 18.65 -0.31 5.60
CA ILE A 61 17.33 -0.60 6.18
C ILE A 61 16.50 0.66 6.47
N LEU A 62 17.11 1.71 7.03
CA LEU A 62 16.41 2.96 7.30
C LEU A 62 15.91 3.65 6.02
N LYS A 63 16.67 3.53 4.92
CA LYS A 63 16.26 4.09 3.62
C LYS A 63 15.20 3.25 2.95
N VAL A 64 15.33 1.92 3.02
CA VAL A 64 14.32 0.98 2.50
C VAL A 64 12.98 1.27 3.16
N TRP A 65 12.96 1.34 4.49
CA TRP A 65 11.76 1.63 5.25
C TRP A 65 11.16 3.00 4.96
N ALA A 66 11.99 4.06 4.96
CA ALA A 66 11.50 5.42 4.66
C ALA A 66 10.94 5.54 3.23
N LEU A 67 11.60 4.91 2.25
CA LEU A 67 11.15 4.95 0.85
C LEU A 67 9.95 4.03 0.58
N GLY A 68 9.86 2.90 1.30
CA GLY A 68 8.68 2.04 1.32
C GLY A 68 7.47 2.83 1.81
N PHE A 69 7.60 3.53 2.94
CA PHE A 69 6.56 4.39 3.47
C PHE A 69 6.13 5.51 2.50
N ILE A 70 7.08 6.13 1.79
CA ILE A 70 6.76 7.11 0.74
C ILE A 70 5.98 6.46 -0.41
N ALA A 71 6.35 5.26 -0.82
CA ALA A 71 5.63 4.53 -1.86
C ALA A 71 4.20 4.19 -1.42
N ASP A 72 3.99 3.77 -0.18
CA ASP A 72 2.66 3.49 0.38
C ASP A 72 1.79 4.76 0.41
N PHE A 73 2.39 5.94 0.64
CA PHE A 73 1.71 7.23 0.52
C PHE A 73 1.22 7.48 -0.90
N ILE A 74 2.06 7.21 -1.91
CA ILE A 74 1.68 7.32 -3.32
C ILE A 74 0.55 6.34 -3.66
N GLY A 75 0.64 5.10 -3.18
CA GLY A 75 -0.39 4.08 -3.36
C GLY A 75 -1.75 4.47 -2.79
N THR A 76 -1.73 4.99 -1.56
CA THR A 76 -2.94 5.43 -0.88
C THR A 76 -3.54 6.66 -1.53
N ALA A 77 -2.71 7.61 -1.97
CA ALA A 77 -3.16 8.74 -2.76
C ALA A 77 -3.83 8.26 -4.06
N ALA A 78 -3.28 7.23 -4.71
CA ALA A 78 -3.88 6.63 -5.90
C ALA A 78 -5.21 5.94 -5.62
N MET A 79 -5.33 5.19 -4.51
CA MET A 79 -6.60 4.65 -4.04
C MET A 79 -7.64 5.75 -3.81
N PHE A 80 -7.22 6.87 -3.20
CA PHE A 80 -8.10 7.99 -2.89
C PHE A 80 -8.59 8.74 -4.14
N MET A 81 -7.86 8.69 -5.26
CA MET A 81 -8.31 9.29 -6.53
C MET A 81 -9.67 8.74 -7.01
N ALA A 82 -10.04 7.50 -6.64
CA ALA A 82 -11.37 6.95 -6.92
C ALA A 82 -12.54 7.78 -6.34
N ASN A 83 -12.27 8.58 -5.30
CA ASN A 83 -13.24 9.46 -4.66
C ASN A 83 -13.17 10.90 -5.18
N ILE A 84 -11.99 11.35 -5.60
CA ILE A 84 -11.79 12.72 -6.13
C ILE A 84 -12.37 12.85 -7.55
N ILE A 85 -12.37 11.76 -8.32
CA ILE A 85 -12.99 11.73 -9.64
C ILE A 85 -14.51 11.79 -9.46
N GLU A 86 -15.05 13.00 -9.48
CA GLU A 86 -16.48 13.25 -9.42
C GLU A 86 -17.07 13.28 -10.83
N PHE A 87 -18.04 12.39 -11.05
CA PHE A 87 -18.92 12.42 -12.20
C PHE A 87 -20.31 12.82 -11.73
N ASP A 88 -21.06 13.55 -12.56
CA ASP A 88 -22.44 13.89 -12.24
C ASP A 88 -23.28 12.62 -12.04
N TYR A 89 -23.75 12.42 -10.81
CA TYR A 89 -24.55 11.25 -10.40
C TYR A 89 -25.89 11.16 -11.15
N GLN A 90 -26.36 12.24 -11.76
CA GLN A 90 -27.55 12.21 -12.61
C GLN A 90 -27.29 11.52 -13.96
N THR A 91 -26.02 11.38 -14.36
CA THR A 91 -25.64 10.68 -15.58
C THR A 91 -25.47 9.17 -15.34
N ASN A 92 -25.71 8.36 -16.39
CA ASN A 92 -25.48 6.92 -16.33
C ASN A 92 -24.03 6.57 -15.96
N LEU A 93 -23.07 7.38 -16.41
CA LEU A 93 -21.65 7.19 -16.12
C LEU A 93 -21.33 7.49 -14.65
N GLY A 94 -21.93 8.53 -14.07
CA GLY A 94 -21.71 8.85 -12.65
C GLY A 94 -22.29 7.82 -11.70
N LYS A 95 -23.49 7.28 -11.99
CA LYS A 95 -24.04 6.16 -11.21
C LYS A 95 -23.16 4.91 -11.29
N TRP A 96 -22.73 4.57 -12.50
CA TRP A 96 -21.85 3.43 -12.72
C TRP A 96 -20.53 3.58 -11.97
N TRP A 97 -19.87 4.74 -12.03
CA TRP A 97 -18.62 4.99 -11.32
C TRP A 97 -18.77 4.85 -9.81
N TYR A 98 -19.82 5.46 -9.25
CA TYR A 98 -20.08 5.41 -7.82
C TYR A 98 -20.30 3.96 -7.33
N GLU A 99 -21.14 3.20 -8.02
CA GLU A 99 -21.48 1.83 -7.62
C GLU A 99 -20.32 0.84 -7.83
N ASN A 100 -19.57 0.97 -8.93
CA ASN A 100 -18.58 -0.02 -9.34
C ASN A 100 -17.14 0.30 -8.90
N ILE A 101 -16.84 1.57 -8.63
CA ILE A 101 -15.51 2.04 -8.23
C ILE A 101 -15.56 2.63 -6.82
N THR A 102 -16.19 3.79 -6.63
CA THR A 102 -16.07 4.56 -5.38
C THR A 102 -16.56 3.78 -4.15
N ASN A 103 -17.77 3.22 -4.21
CA ASN A 103 -18.35 2.47 -3.10
C ASN A 103 -17.66 1.10 -2.91
N ALA A 104 -17.44 0.36 -4.01
CA ALA A 104 -16.89 -0.98 -3.97
C ALA A 104 -15.41 -1.01 -3.49
N VAL A 105 -14.59 -0.03 -3.86
CA VAL A 105 -13.19 0.09 -3.37
C VAL A 105 -13.12 0.32 -1.85
N TYR A 106 -14.14 0.96 -1.25
CA TYR A 106 -14.18 1.25 0.18
C TYR A 106 -14.75 0.10 1.02
N TYR A 107 -15.75 -0.61 0.49
CA TYR A 107 -16.46 -1.67 1.21
C TYR A 107 -15.83 -3.05 1.01
N ASN A 108 -15.75 -3.48 -0.25
CA ASN A 108 -15.24 -4.80 -0.60
C ASN A 108 -14.80 -4.80 -2.07
N PRO A 109 -13.48 -4.72 -2.34
CA PRO A 109 -12.99 -4.69 -3.70
C PRO A 109 -13.23 -6.00 -4.46
N PHE A 110 -13.60 -7.10 -3.79
CA PHE A 110 -13.91 -8.38 -4.42
C PHE A 110 -15.36 -8.49 -4.92
N ASP A 111 -16.26 -7.63 -4.46
CA ASP A 111 -17.66 -7.65 -4.91
C ASP A 111 -17.83 -7.09 -6.33
N ASN A 112 -16.80 -6.38 -6.83
CA ASN A 112 -16.84 -5.78 -8.15
C ASN A 112 -15.51 -5.93 -8.89
N ILE A 113 -15.55 -6.46 -10.11
CA ILE A 113 -14.36 -6.64 -10.95
C ILE A 113 -13.65 -5.32 -11.24
N TYR A 114 -14.38 -4.21 -11.39
CA TYR A 114 -13.80 -2.89 -11.68
C TYR A 114 -13.06 -2.33 -10.46
N ALA A 115 -13.62 -2.49 -9.25
CA ALA A 115 -12.93 -2.17 -8.00
C ALA A 115 -11.67 -3.03 -7.81
N LEU A 116 -11.77 -4.33 -8.07
CA LEU A 116 -10.62 -5.23 -8.00
C LEU A 116 -9.49 -4.80 -8.94
N ILE A 117 -9.82 -4.45 -10.19
CA ILE A 117 -8.87 -3.94 -11.17
C ILE A 117 -8.25 -2.62 -10.67
N TRP A 118 -9.06 -1.69 -10.17
CA TRP A 118 -8.59 -0.42 -9.62
C TRP A 118 -7.58 -0.61 -8.49
N VAL A 119 -7.94 -1.41 -7.48
CA VAL A 119 -7.06 -1.74 -6.36
C VAL A 119 -5.78 -2.41 -6.86
N THR A 120 -5.89 -3.33 -7.82
CA THR A 120 -4.73 -4.00 -8.41
C THR A 120 -3.79 -3.02 -9.10
N VAL A 121 -4.32 -2.06 -9.87
CA VAL A 121 -3.49 -1.01 -10.48
C VAL A 121 -2.78 -0.19 -9.41
N CYS A 122 -3.46 0.17 -8.32
CA CYS A 122 -2.85 0.92 -7.22
C CYS A 122 -1.75 0.14 -6.50
N VAL A 123 -1.95 -1.17 -6.25
CA VAL A 123 -0.94 -2.04 -5.64
C VAL A 123 0.26 -2.21 -6.57
N VAL A 124 0.04 -2.46 -7.86
CA VAL A 124 1.11 -2.58 -8.87
C VAL A 124 1.90 -1.28 -9.00
N LEU A 125 1.22 -0.12 -9.02
CA LEU A 125 1.85 1.19 -9.02
C LEU A 125 2.74 1.37 -7.78
N THR A 126 2.25 0.99 -6.61
CA THR A 126 3.00 1.09 -5.35
C THR A 126 4.22 0.17 -5.36
N ALA A 127 4.05 -1.09 -5.77
CA ALA A 127 5.14 -2.05 -5.91
C ALA A 127 6.22 -1.54 -6.89
N TYR A 128 5.80 -0.94 -8.02
CA TYR A 128 6.72 -0.31 -8.96
C TYR A 128 7.50 0.85 -8.33
N CYS A 129 6.83 1.72 -7.55
CA CYS A 129 7.49 2.78 -6.80
C CYS A 129 8.51 2.22 -5.78
N ILE A 130 8.13 1.19 -5.00
CA ILE A 130 9.03 0.50 -4.06
C ILE A 130 10.26 -0.02 -4.79
N TYR A 131 10.07 -0.73 -5.90
CA TYR A 131 11.17 -1.25 -6.73
C TYR A 131 12.09 -0.13 -7.18
N PHE A 132 11.53 0.90 -7.84
CA PHE A 132 12.29 1.97 -8.46
C PHE A 132 13.08 2.78 -7.43
N LEU A 133 12.43 3.18 -6.33
CA LEU A 133 13.06 3.96 -5.26
C LEU A 133 14.17 3.15 -4.57
N ASN A 134 13.94 1.89 -4.24
CA ASN A 134 14.96 1.07 -3.60
C ASN A 134 16.14 0.78 -4.52
N TYR A 135 15.87 0.46 -5.79
CA TYR A 135 16.90 0.19 -6.78
C TYR A 135 17.77 1.42 -7.05
N LYS A 136 17.16 2.61 -7.22
CA LYS A 136 17.84 3.84 -7.63
C LYS A 136 18.46 4.61 -6.46
N ILE A 137 17.89 4.51 -5.25
CA ILE A 137 18.27 5.33 -4.09
C ILE A 137 18.85 4.46 -2.97
N SER A 138 18.06 3.56 -2.36
CA SER A 138 18.47 2.78 -1.17
C SER A 138 19.73 1.97 -1.43
N LEU A 139 19.72 1.21 -2.53
CA LEU A 139 20.74 0.22 -2.82
C LEU A 139 21.91 0.76 -3.65
N ARG A 140 21.82 1.99 -4.18
CA ARG A 140 22.85 2.58 -5.06
C ARG A 140 24.21 2.71 -4.38
N LYS A 141 24.25 2.95 -3.06
CA LYS A 141 25.50 3.12 -2.29
C LYS A 141 26.00 1.82 -1.67
N THR A 142 25.47 0.66 -2.06
CA THR A 142 25.91 -0.65 -1.55
C THR A 142 27.03 -1.23 -2.40
N GLU A 143 27.76 -2.18 -1.83
CA GLU A 143 28.79 -2.98 -2.52
C GLU A 143 28.17 -4.11 -3.37
N LEU A 144 26.83 -4.15 -3.48
CA LEU A 144 26.11 -5.16 -4.24
C LEU A 144 26.30 -4.96 -5.74
N ASN A 145 26.55 -6.06 -6.46
CA ASN A 145 26.49 -6.07 -7.91
C ASN A 145 25.06 -5.75 -8.40
N HIS A 146 24.96 -5.28 -9.65
CA HIS A 146 23.73 -4.89 -10.32
C HIS A 146 22.62 -5.95 -10.23
N ASP A 147 22.96 -7.22 -10.43
CA ASP A 147 21.99 -8.33 -10.39
C ASP A 147 21.42 -8.57 -8.99
N LEU A 148 22.28 -8.55 -7.97
CA LEU A 148 21.86 -8.69 -6.57
C LEU A 148 20.99 -7.51 -6.15
N ARG A 149 21.36 -6.31 -6.57
CA ARG A 149 20.57 -5.10 -6.34
C ARG A 149 19.17 -5.19 -6.95
N LYS A 150 19.08 -5.68 -8.19
CA LYS A 150 17.80 -5.88 -8.89
C LYS A 150 16.94 -6.91 -8.17
N LYS A 151 17.51 -8.07 -7.79
CA LYS A 151 16.80 -9.13 -7.06
C LYS A 151 16.31 -8.65 -5.69
N LEU A 152 17.13 -7.90 -4.96
CA LEU A 152 16.74 -7.34 -3.67
C LEU A 152 15.62 -6.30 -3.80
N ALA A 153 15.72 -5.39 -4.78
CA ALA A 153 14.66 -4.42 -5.04
C ALA A 153 13.34 -5.07 -5.47
N LEU A 154 13.41 -6.13 -6.29
CA LEU A 154 12.22 -6.91 -6.69
C LEU A 154 11.60 -7.62 -5.49
N SER A 155 12.43 -8.23 -4.64
CA SER A 155 11.97 -8.91 -3.43
C SER A 155 11.22 -7.95 -2.51
N LEU A 156 11.77 -6.74 -2.28
CA LEU A 156 11.07 -5.68 -1.55
C LEU A 156 9.74 -5.34 -2.21
N ALA A 157 9.74 -5.02 -3.50
CA ALA A 157 8.53 -4.64 -4.22
C ALA A 157 7.42 -5.71 -4.19
N ILE A 158 7.77 -6.99 -4.12
CA ILE A 158 6.80 -8.08 -4.02
C ILE A 158 6.35 -8.22 -2.57
N PHE A 159 7.28 -8.45 -1.62
CA PHE A 159 6.89 -8.82 -0.26
C PHE A 159 6.40 -7.65 0.60
N THR A 160 6.70 -6.41 0.22
CA THR A 160 6.33 -5.20 0.99
C THR A 160 5.31 -4.33 0.25
N ALA A 161 4.71 -4.82 -0.84
CA ALA A 161 3.59 -4.14 -1.47
C ALA A 161 2.39 -4.03 -0.48
N PRO A 162 1.56 -2.98 -0.58
CA PRO A 162 0.47 -2.73 0.35
C PRO A 162 -0.75 -3.64 0.05
N TYR A 163 -0.59 -4.95 0.26
CA TYR A 163 -1.67 -5.92 0.05
C TYR A 163 -2.89 -5.68 0.95
N LEU A 164 -2.73 -4.90 2.02
CA LEU A 164 -3.83 -4.39 2.85
C LEU A 164 -4.87 -3.58 2.05
N PHE A 165 -4.55 -3.08 0.85
CA PHE A 165 -5.52 -2.40 -0.01
C PHE A 165 -6.65 -3.30 -0.48
N TYR A 166 -6.41 -4.62 -0.55
CA TYR A 166 -7.46 -5.58 -0.90
C TYR A 166 -8.37 -5.93 0.27
N LEU A 167 -8.03 -5.54 1.50
CA LEU A 167 -8.70 -6.03 2.69
C LEU A 167 -10.10 -5.41 2.81
N PRO A 168 -11.19 -6.20 2.71
CA PRO A 168 -12.55 -5.69 2.78
C PRO A 168 -12.84 -5.13 4.17
N THR A 169 -13.43 -3.95 4.24
CA THR A 169 -13.91 -3.41 5.51
C THR A 169 -15.11 -4.18 6.03
N ALA A 170 -15.90 -4.79 5.13
CA ALA A 170 -17.04 -5.64 5.47
C ALA A 170 -16.71 -6.84 6.38
N TRP A 171 -15.43 -7.22 6.54
CA TRP A 171 -15.05 -8.28 7.48
C TRP A 171 -15.04 -7.85 8.94
N PHE A 172 -15.14 -6.55 9.23
CA PHE A 172 -15.03 -5.99 10.58
C PHE A 172 -16.33 -5.36 11.09
N PHE A 173 -17.38 -5.36 10.27
CA PHE A 173 -18.70 -4.78 10.56
C PHE A 173 -19.80 -5.76 10.16
#